data_AF-A0A379SK89-F1
#
_entry.id   AF-A0A379SK89-F1
#
_cell.length_a   1.000
_cell.length_b   1.000
_cell.length_c   1.000
_cell.angle_alpha   90.00
_cell.angle_beta   90.00
_cell.angle_gamma   90.00
#
_symmetry.space_group_name_H-M   'P 1'
#
loop_
_entity.id
_entity.type
_entity.pdbx_description
1 polymer ?
#
loop_
_entity_poly.entity_id
_entity_poly.type
_entity_poly.pdbx_seq_one_letter_code
_entity_poly.pdbx_strand_id
1 'polypeptide(L)'
;MFNRIRVVTMLMMVLGVFALLQLVSGGLLFSSLQHNQQGFVISNELRQQQSELTSTWDLMLQTRINLSRSAARMMMDASNQQSSAKTDLLQNAKTTLAQAAAHYTTFKNMTPLPAMAEASASVDEKYQRYQAALTELIQFLDNGNMDAYFAQPTQGMQNALGEALGNYAQVSENLYRQTFDQSAHDYRFAQWQLGILAIVLVLILIVVWYGIRQALLNPLARVIAHIREIASGDLTKTLTVSGRNEIGELAGTVDHMQRSLTDTVTQVREGSDAIIPAPAKLPPVIPTSLPVPNSRPPLWKRRQPAWNN
;
A
#
# COMPACT_ATOMS: atom_id res chain seq x y z
N MET A 1 22.31 4.22 -27.31
CA MET A 1 21.51 5.29 -26.67
C MET A 1 21.96 5.65 -25.24
N PHE A 2 22.56 4.72 -24.47
CA PHE A 2 22.93 4.95 -23.05
C PHE A 2 24.14 5.87 -22.77
N ASN A 3 25.02 6.17 -23.74
CA ASN A 3 26.22 6.99 -23.52
C ASN A 3 26.00 8.51 -23.29
N ARG A 4 24.73 8.96 -23.24
CA ARG A 4 24.38 10.37 -23.00
C ARG A 4 23.72 10.61 -21.65
N ILE A 5 23.33 9.55 -20.94
CA ILE A 5 22.62 9.68 -19.67
C ILE A 5 23.65 9.84 -18.56
N ARG A 6 23.48 10.91 -17.78
CA ARG A 6 24.26 11.18 -16.57
C ARG A 6 23.94 10.14 -15.49
N VAL A 7 24.96 9.73 -14.73
CA VAL A 7 24.81 8.74 -13.65
C VAL A 7 23.76 9.20 -12.63
N VAL A 8 23.77 10.48 -12.29
CA VAL A 8 22.79 11.07 -11.35
C VAL A 8 21.38 11.01 -11.91
N THR A 9 21.20 11.28 -13.21
CA THR A 9 19.88 11.21 -13.86
C THR A 9 19.35 9.77 -13.91
N MET A 10 20.24 8.79 -14.11
CA MET A 10 19.86 7.37 -14.04
C MET A 10 19.41 6.99 -12.62
N LEU A 11 20.16 7.37 -11.59
CA LEU A 11 19.79 7.11 -10.19
C LEU A 11 18.46 7.79 -9.80
N MET A 12 18.26 9.04 -10.21
CA MET A 12 17.00 9.78 -10.02
C MET A 12 15.82 9.08 -10.72
N MET A 13 16.03 8.55 -11.92
CA MET A 13 14.99 7.76 -12.62
C MET A 13 14.62 6.50 -11.85
N VAL A 14 15.60 5.77 -11.32
CA VAL A 14 15.36 4.56 -10.52
C VAL A 14 14.58 4.88 -9.25
N LEU A 15 14.98 5.94 -8.53
CA LEU A 15 14.26 6.42 -7.35
C LEU A 15 12.83 6.85 -7.70
N GLY A 16 12.64 7.54 -8.83
CA GLY A 16 11.32 7.95 -9.30
C GLY A 16 10.41 6.75 -9.59
N VAL A 17 10.92 5.74 -10.29
CA VAL A 17 10.17 4.49 -10.55
C VAL A 17 9.84 3.76 -9.24
N PHE A 18 10.79 3.68 -8.32
CA PHE A 18 10.58 3.05 -7.01
C PHE A 18 9.50 3.79 -6.19
N ALA A 19 9.55 5.12 -6.14
CA ALA A 19 8.55 5.94 -5.46
C ALA A 19 7.16 5.76 -6.09
N LEU A 20 7.08 5.70 -7.42
CA LEU A 20 5.82 5.50 -8.14
C LEU A 20 5.24 4.11 -7.86
N LEU A 21 6.07 3.06 -7.84
CA LEU A 21 5.66 1.72 -7.42
C LEU A 21 5.14 1.71 -5.98
N GLN A 22 5.80 2.44 -5.07
CA GLN A 22 5.37 2.50 -3.68
C GLN A 22 4.02 3.20 -3.51
N LEU A 23 3.75 4.25 -4.30
CA LEU A 23 2.45 4.92 -4.32
C LEU A 23 1.35 4.02 -4.88
N VAL A 24 1.61 3.29 -5.97
CA VAL A 24 0.66 2.34 -6.54
C VAL A 24 0.36 1.22 -5.54
N SER A 25 1.40 0.64 -4.94
CA SER A 25 1.25 -0.39 -3.90
C SER A 25 0.45 0.12 -2.70
N GLY A 26 0.78 1.31 -2.19
CA GLY A 26 0.07 1.93 -1.07
C GLY A 26 -1.41 2.22 -1.39
N GLY A 27 -1.71 2.73 -2.58
CA GLY A 27 -3.08 2.99 -3.02
C GLY A 27 -3.92 1.72 -3.14
N LEU A 28 -3.33 0.64 -3.64
CA LEU A 28 -3.99 -0.66 -3.74
C LEU A 28 -4.25 -1.28 -2.37
N LEU A 29 -3.27 -1.23 -1.46
CA LEU A 29 -3.44 -1.68 -0.08
C LEU A 29 -4.54 -0.89 0.64
N PHE A 30 -4.59 0.42 0.45
CA PHE A 30 -5.63 1.27 1.02
C PHE A 30 -7.03 0.90 0.50
N SER A 31 -7.16 0.68 -0.81
CA SER A 31 -8.43 0.25 -1.42
C SER A 31 -8.89 -1.12 -0.91
N SER A 32 -7.98 -2.08 -0.79
CA SER A 32 -8.27 -3.42 -0.24
C SER A 32 -8.69 -3.34 1.23
N LEU A 33 -8.02 -2.52 2.04
CA LEU A 33 -8.40 -2.30 3.44
C LEU A 33 -9.78 -1.64 3.56
N GLN A 34 -10.11 -0.69 2.68
CA GLN A 34 -11.41 -0.03 2.70
C GLN A 34 -12.56 -0.98 2.30
N HIS A 35 -12.36 -1.85 1.31
CA HIS A 35 -13.31 -2.90 0.95
C HIS A 35 -13.51 -3.91 2.10
N ASN A 36 -12.41 -4.30 2.75
CA ASN A 36 -12.45 -5.23 3.88
C ASN A 36 -13.18 -4.62 5.09
N GLN A 37 -12.99 -3.33 5.36
CA GLN A 37 -13.73 -2.63 6.42
C GLN A 37 -15.25 -2.59 6.17
N GLN A 38 -15.69 -2.37 4.92
CA GLN A 38 -17.13 -2.38 4.58
C GLN A 38 -17.75 -3.77 4.80
N GLY A 39 -17.07 -4.84 4.38
CA GLY A 39 -17.51 -6.21 4.64
C GLY A 39 -17.60 -6.53 6.13
N PHE A 40 -16.65 -6.03 6.93
CA PHE A 40 -16.65 -6.21 8.39
C PHE A 40 -17.81 -5.48 9.10
N VAL A 41 -18.11 -4.23 8.71
CA VAL A 41 -19.21 -3.46 9.30
C VAL A 41 -20.56 -4.11 9.01
N ILE A 42 -20.82 -4.49 7.75
CA ILE A 42 -22.06 -5.19 7.35
C ILE A 42 -22.21 -6.52 8.08
N SER A 43 -21.11 -7.27 8.21
CA SER A 43 -21.08 -8.55 8.94
C SER A 43 -21.41 -8.38 10.41
N ASN A 44 -20.85 -7.34 11.05
CA ASN A 44 -21.09 -7.08 12.45
C ASN A 44 -22.54 -6.59 12.70
N GLU A 45 -23.08 -5.75 11.83
CA GLU A 45 -24.48 -5.29 11.91
C GLU A 45 -25.48 -6.45 11.73
N LEU A 46 -25.31 -7.29 10.71
CA LEU A 46 -26.16 -8.47 10.48
C LEU A 46 -26.10 -9.43 11.68
N ARG A 47 -24.90 -9.66 12.23
CA ARG A 47 -24.73 -10.51 13.42
C ARG A 47 -25.43 -9.94 14.65
N GLN A 48 -25.36 -8.62 14.87
CA GLN A 48 -26.05 -7.97 15.97
C GLN A 48 -27.57 -8.07 15.80
N GLN A 49 -28.10 -7.78 14.60
CA GLN A 49 -29.53 -7.93 14.30
C GLN A 49 -30.00 -9.37 14.56
N GLN A 50 -29.26 -10.38 14.08
CA GLN A 50 -29.58 -11.78 14.30
C GLN A 50 -29.54 -12.16 15.79
N SER A 51 -28.58 -11.62 16.55
CA SER A 51 -28.47 -11.83 17.99
C SER A 51 -29.70 -11.30 18.73
N GLU A 52 -30.12 -10.06 18.44
CA GLU A 52 -31.31 -9.44 19.05
C GLU A 52 -32.59 -10.21 18.71
N LEU A 53 -32.75 -10.66 17.46
CA LEU A 53 -33.87 -11.50 17.05
C LEU A 53 -33.87 -12.87 17.75
N THR A 54 -32.71 -13.48 17.93
CA THR A 54 -32.57 -14.77 18.63
C THR A 54 -32.94 -14.61 20.11
N SER A 55 -32.44 -13.57 20.78
CA SER A 55 -32.80 -13.26 22.17
C SER A 55 -34.30 -12.96 22.31
N THR A 56 -34.88 -12.23 21.36
CA THR A 56 -36.33 -11.96 21.31
C THR A 56 -37.11 -13.28 21.25
N TRP A 57 -36.75 -14.16 20.32
CA TRP A 57 -37.40 -15.45 20.12
C TRP A 57 -37.31 -16.35 21.36
N ASP A 58 -36.11 -16.50 21.93
CA ASP A 58 -35.88 -17.32 23.11
C ASP A 58 -36.69 -16.82 24.31
N LEU A 59 -36.75 -15.50 24.53
CA LEU A 59 -37.52 -14.91 25.61
C LEU A 59 -39.03 -15.09 25.40
N MET A 60 -39.55 -14.96 24.17
CA MET A 60 -40.95 -15.24 23.86
C MET A 60 -41.32 -16.72 24.09
N LEU A 61 -40.42 -17.65 23.75
CA LEU A 61 -40.60 -19.06 24.07
C LEU A 61 -40.60 -19.29 25.58
N GLN A 62 -39.68 -18.66 26.32
CA GLN A 62 -39.66 -18.71 27.78
C GLN A 62 -40.95 -18.13 28.40
N THR A 63 -41.47 -17.02 27.87
CA THR A 63 -42.76 -16.45 28.26
C THR A 63 -43.85 -17.50 28.10
N ARG A 64 -43.95 -18.14 26.93
CA ARG A 64 -44.97 -19.15 26.67
C ARG A 64 -44.85 -20.37 27.60
N ILE A 65 -43.63 -20.82 27.88
CA ILE A 65 -43.37 -21.90 28.85
C ILE A 65 -43.82 -21.50 30.25
N ASN A 66 -43.51 -20.28 30.70
CA ASN A 66 -43.93 -19.77 32.01
C ASN A 66 -45.46 -19.66 32.10
N LEU A 67 -46.13 -19.20 31.04
CA LEU A 67 -47.59 -19.14 30.96
C LEU A 67 -48.21 -20.54 31.05
N SER A 68 -47.69 -21.51 30.28
CA SER A 68 -48.18 -22.89 30.30
C SER A 68 -48.01 -23.53 31.68
N ARG A 69 -46.86 -23.32 32.34
CA ARG A 69 -46.61 -23.80 33.70
C ARG A 69 -47.53 -23.12 34.73
N SER A 70 -47.80 -21.82 34.56
CA SER A 70 -48.75 -21.09 35.42
C SER A 70 -50.17 -21.64 35.26
N ALA A 71 -50.63 -21.83 34.02
CA ALA A 71 -51.94 -22.37 33.71
C ALA A 71 -52.12 -23.80 34.25
N ALA A 72 -51.12 -24.68 34.08
CA ALA A 72 -51.15 -26.04 34.61
C ALA A 72 -51.31 -26.08 36.14
N ARG A 73 -50.60 -25.18 36.86
CA ARG A 73 -50.76 -25.06 38.32
C ARG A 73 -52.13 -24.56 38.72
N MET A 74 -52.72 -23.62 37.97
CA MET A 74 -54.08 -23.14 38.20
C MET A 74 -55.14 -24.23 38.03
N MET A 75 -54.88 -25.24 37.19
CA MET A 75 -55.79 -26.39 37.00
C MET A 75 -55.61 -27.48 38.07
N MET A 76 -54.40 -27.67 38.59
CA MET A 76 -54.12 -28.74 39.57
C MET A 76 -54.54 -28.40 41.00
N ASP A 77 -54.55 -27.12 41.39
CA ASP A 77 -54.58 -26.74 42.80
C ASP A 77 -55.75 -25.80 43.15
N ALA A 78 -56.96 -26.36 43.26
CA ALA A 78 -58.15 -25.61 43.67
C ALA A 78 -58.23 -25.39 45.19
N SER A 79 -57.48 -26.15 46.00
CA SER A 79 -57.61 -26.17 47.46
C SER A 79 -56.34 -25.78 48.23
N ASN A 80 -55.15 -25.76 47.62
CA ASN A 80 -53.92 -25.50 48.35
C ASN A 80 -53.39 -24.09 48.07
N GLN A 81 -53.19 -23.38 49.16
CA GLN A 81 -52.85 -21.97 49.29
C GLN A 81 -51.37 -21.68 48.92
N GLN A 82 -50.78 -22.43 47.98
CA GLN A 82 -49.44 -22.16 47.45
C GLN A 82 -49.52 -21.09 46.34
N SER A 83 -50.25 -20.00 46.62
CA SER A 83 -50.57 -18.90 45.71
C SER A 83 -49.33 -18.12 45.23
N SER A 84 -48.19 -18.24 45.93
CA SER A 84 -46.94 -17.56 45.57
C SER A 84 -46.37 -18.09 44.26
N ALA A 85 -46.23 -19.40 44.10
CA ALA A 85 -45.56 -20.00 42.94
C ALA A 85 -46.36 -19.86 41.62
N LYS A 86 -47.67 -19.62 41.69
CA LYS A 86 -48.52 -19.20 40.55
C LYS A 86 -48.22 -17.77 40.15
N THR A 87 -48.25 -16.87 41.14
CA THR A 87 -47.99 -15.43 40.97
C THR A 87 -46.57 -15.20 40.43
N ASP A 88 -45.60 -15.97 40.92
CA ASP A 88 -44.20 -15.89 40.48
C ASP A 88 -44.01 -16.29 39.02
N LEU A 89 -44.68 -17.35 38.54
CA LEU A 89 -44.57 -17.78 37.14
C LEU A 89 -45.24 -16.81 36.18
N LEU A 90 -46.42 -16.29 36.53
CA LEU A 90 -47.09 -15.28 35.72
C LEU A 90 -46.28 -13.97 35.71
N GLN A 91 -45.68 -13.59 36.83
CA GLN A 91 -44.78 -12.45 36.89
C GLN A 91 -43.52 -12.67 36.04
N ASN A 92 -42.92 -13.86 36.07
CA ASN A 92 -41.80 -14.20 35.21
C ASN A 92 -42.17 -14.18 33.72
N ALA A 93 -43.39 -14.57 33.36
CA ALA A 93 -43.90 -14.42 31.99
C ALA A 93 -43.97 -12.94 31.58
N LYS A 94 -44.50 -12.06 32.45
CA LYS A 94 -44.51 -10.60 32.22
C LYS A 94 -43.10 -10.04 32.03
N THR A 95 -42.16 -10.43 32.89
CA THR A 95 -40.75 -9.99 32.82
C THR A 95 -40.08 -10.45 31.54
N THR A 96 -40.19 -11.74 31.19
CA THR A 96 -39.58 -12.28 29.96
C THR A 96 -40.17 -11.65 28.69
N LEU A 97 -41.48 -11.37 28.66
CA LEU A 97 -42.11 -10.70 27.53
C LEU A 97 -41.63 -9.24 27.39
N ALA A 98 -41.47 -8.53 28.51
CA ALA A 98 -40.91 -7.18 28.51
C ALA A 98 -39.45 -7.15 28.03
N GLN A 99 -38.64 -8.13 28.47
CA GLN A 99 -37.26 -8.28 27.97
C GLN A 99 -37.22 -8.59 26.47
N ALA A 100 -38.11 -9.47 25.99
CA ALA A 100 -38.23 -9.75 24.56
C ALA A 100 -38.57 -8.48 23.76
N ALA A 101 -39.48 -7.64 24.28
CA ALA A 101 -39.82 -6.36 23.65
C ALA A 101 -38.65 -5.37 23.62
N ALA A 102 -37.81 -5.35 24.65
CA ALA A 102 -36.61 -4.52 24.68
C ALA A 102 -35.61 -4.95 23.58
N HIS A 103 -35.31 -6.25 23.47
CA HIS A 103 -34.45 -6.79 22.42
C HIS A 103 -35.01 -6.51 21.02
N TYR A 104 -36.32 -6.70 20.83
CA TYR A 104 -36.97 -6.42 19.56
C TYR A 104 -36.93 -4.93 19.19
N THR A 105 -37.04 -4.03 20.17
CA THR A 105 -36.91 -2.59 19.96
C THR A 105 -35.49 -2.23 19.51
N THR A 106 -34.47 -2.85 20.12
CA THR A 106 -33.08 -2.69 19.68
C THR A 106 -32.90 -3.12 18.23
N PHE A 107 -33.43 -4.29 17.85
CA PHE A 107 -33.45 -4.75 16.46
C PHE A 107 -34.13 -3.74 15.52
N LYS A 108 -35.32 -3.23 15.88
CA LYS A 108 -36.10 -2.30 15.05
C LYS A 108 -35.43 -0.93 14.86
N ASN A 109 -34.61 -0.51 15.82
CA ASN A 109 -33.84 0.73 15.74
C ASN A 109 -32.58 0.61 14.88
N MET A 110 -32.14 -0.62 14.57
CA MET A 110 -31.06 -0.84 13.60
C MET A 110 -31.63 -0.69 12.19
N THR A 111 -31.08 0.24 11.40
CA THR A 111 -31.49 0.42 10.00
C THR A 111 -31.25 -0.87 9.22
N PRO A 112 -32.28 -1.50 8.64
CA PRO A 112 -32.08 -2.70 7.85
C PRO A 112 -31.35 -2.36 6.55
N LEU A 113 -30.46 -3.25 6.10
CA LEU A 113 -29.94 -3.15 4.74
C LEU A 113 -31.10 -3.25 3.74
N PRO A 114 -31.03 -2.59 2.57
CA PRO A 114 -32.10 -2.67 1.57
C PRO A 114 -32.47 -4.10 1.18
N ALA A 115 -31.48 -5.00 1.12
CA ALA A 115 -31.67 -6.43 0.83
C ALA A 115 -32.43 -7.20 1.94
N MET A 116 -32.44 -6.67 3.18
CA MET A 116 -33.14 -7.27 4.32
C MET A 116 -34.54 -6.69 4.54
N ALA A 117 -34.93 -5.62 3.84
CA ALA A 117 -36.14 -4.86 4.13
C ALA A 117 -37.43 -5.71 4.13
N GLU A 118 -37.58 -6.60 3.14
CA GLU A 118 -38.74 -7.49 3.04
C GLU A 118 -38.76 -8.53 4.17
N ALA A 119 -37.61 -9.16 4.45
CA ALA A 119 -37.48 -10.14 5.53
C ALA A 119 -37.74 -9.49 6.90
N SER A 120 -37.19 -8.30 7.15
CA SER A 120 -37.44 -7.52 8.37
C SER A 120 -38.91 -7.14 8.54
N ALA A 121 -39.57 -6.73 7.46
CA ALA A 121 -41.01 -6.40 7.50
C ALA A 121 -41.87 -7.63 7.81
N SER A 122 -41.54 -8.79 7.23
CA SER A 122 -42.20 -10.06 7.56
C SER A 122 -42.01 -10.44 9.02
N VAL A 123 -40.79 -10.32 9.56
CA VAL A 123 -40.52 -10.55 10.99
C VAL A 123 -41.33 -9.61 11.86
N ASP A 124 -41.41 -8.31 11.52
CA ASP A 124 -42.19 -7.34 12.29
C ASP A 124 -43.67 -7.69 12.35
N GLU A 125 -44.27 -8.00 11.21
CA GLU A 125 -45.68 -8.37 11.16
C GLU A 125 -45.99 -9.61 12.03
N LYS A 126 -45.15 -10.64 11.96
CA LYS A 126 -45.36 -11.89 12.72
C LYS A 126 -45.01 -11.74 14.19
N TYR A 127 -44.00 -10.91 14.52
CA TYR A 127 -43.66 -10.56 15.89
C TYR A 127 -44.81 -9.84 16.58
N GLN A 128 -45.40 -8.81 15.94
CA GLN A 128 -46.51 -8.05 16.53
C GLN A 128 -47.70 -8.95 16.87
N ARG A 129 -48.06 -9.87 15.96
CA ARG A 129 -49.14 -10.84 16.19
C ARG A 129 -48.85 -11.76 17.37
N TYR A 130 -47.64 -12.32 17.44
CA TYR A 130 -47.30 -13.25 18.51
C TYR A 130 -47.10 -12.55 19.86
N GLN A 131 -46.54 -11.34 19.86
CA GLN A 131 -46.42 -10.50 21.06
C GLN A 131 -47.80 -10.13 21.62
N ALA A 132 -48.74 -9.74 20.76
CA ALA A 132 -50.11 -9.45 21.16
C ALA A 132 -50.79 -10.69 21.75
N ALA A 133 -50.62 -11.85 21.10
CA ALA A 133 -51.15 -13.12 21.58
C ALA A 133 -50.63 -13.49 22.98
N LEU A 134 -49.31 -13.37 23.22
CA LEU A 134 -48.73 -13.62 24.55
C LEU A 134 -49.23 -12.62 25.59
N THR A 135 -49.47 -11.36 25.20
CA THR A 135 -50.07 -10.33 26.07
C THR A 135 -51.50 -10.70 26.46
N GLU A 136 -52.32 -11.16 25.50
CA GLU A 136 -53.67 -11.65 25.77
C GLU A 136 -53.66 -12.88 26.70
N LEU A 137 -52.74 -13.83 26.49
CA LEU A 137 -52.60 -14.99 27.38
C LEU A 137 -52.27 -14.58 28.82
N ILE A 138 -51.42 -13.57 29.01
CA ILE A 138 -51.16 -12.98 30.33
C ILE A 138 -52.46 -12.44 30.93
N GLN A 139 -53.24 -11.67 30.17
CA GLN A 139 -54.52 -11.12 30.64
C GLN A 139 -55.54 -12.20 30.99
N PHE A 140 -55.63 -13.26 30.19
CA PHE A 140 -56.52 -14.39 30.49
C PHE A 140 -56.14 -15.07 31.80
N LEU A 141 -54.85 -15.32 32.05
CA LEU A 141 -54.40 -15.90 33.32
C LEU A 141 -54.54 -14.95 34.51
N ASP A 142 -54.33 -13.64 34.33
CA ASP A 142 -54.57 -12.62 35.36
C ASP A 142 -56.04 -12.61 35.79
N ASN A 143 -56.97 -12.71 34.83
CA ASN A 143 -58.40 -12.72 35.06
C ASN A 143 -58.98 -14.11 35.39
N GLY A 144 -58.15 -15.16 35.40
CA GLY A 144 -58.60 -16.55 35.61
C GLY A 144 -59.45 -17.15 34.49
N ASN A 145 -59.46 -16.54 33.29
CA ASN A 145 -60.22 -17.00 32.14
C ASN A 145 -59.49 -18.12 31.38
N MET A 146 -59.60 -19.35 31.89
CA MET A 146 -58.92 -20.51 31.33
C MET A 146 -59.50 -20.91 29.96
N ASP A 147 -60.81 -20.77 29.74
CA ASP A 147 -61.43 -21.12 28.46
C ASP A 147 -60.84 -20.29 27.31
N ALA A 148 -60.70 -18.98 27.50
CA ALA A 148 -60.06 -18.10 26.52
C ALA A 148 -58.56 -18.42 26.33
N TYR A 149 -57.85 -18.75 27.42
CA TYR A 149 -56.44 -19.14 27.36
C TYR A 149 -56.23 -20.37 26.46
N PHE A 150 -57.04 -21.42 26.60
CA PHE A 150 -56.91 -22.64 25.80
C PHE A 150 -57.51 -22.53 24.40
N ALA A 151 -58.48 -21.63 24.19
CA ALA A 151 -59.08 -21.40 22.87
C ALA A 151 -58.17 -20.62 21.91
N GLN A 152 -57.19 -19.86 22.40
CA GLN A 152 -56.32 -19.05 21.55
C GLN A 152 -55.39 -19.94 20.69
N PRO A 153 -55.32 -19.73 19.35
CA PRO A 153 -54.47 -20.53 18.46
C PRO A 153 -53.00 -20.08 18.49
N THR A 154 -52.41 -19.97 19.68
CA THR A 154 -51.06 -19.43 19.91
C THR A 154 -49.96 -20.15 19.13
N GLN A 155 -50.08 -21.48 18.95
CA GLN A 155 -49.08 -22.28 18.25
C GLN A 155 -48.91 -21.85 16.78
N GLY A 156 -49.99 -21.46 16.09
CA GLY A 156 -49.92 -21.00 14.70
C GLY A 156 -49.15 -19.68 14.58
N MET A 157 -49.37 -18.76 15.52
CA MET A 157 -48.66 -17.48 15.58
C MET A 157 -47.18 -17.66 15.93
N GLN A 158 -46.86 -18.58 16.86
CA GLN A 158 -45.49 -18.96 17.17
C GLN A 158 -44.79 -19.55 15.94
N ASN A 159 -45.42 -20.51 15.24
CA ASN A 159 -44.84 -21.13 14.05
C ASN A 159 -44.59 -20.12 12.93
N ALA A 160 -45.54 -19.20 12.70
CA ALA A 160 -45.41 -18.16 11.68
C ALA A 160 -44.24 -17.20 11.95
N LEU A 161 -44.00 -16.84 13.22
CA LEU A 161 -42.82 -16.05 13.58
C LEU A 161 -41.53 -16.89 13.42
N GLY A 162 -41.53 -18.15 13.85
CA GLY A 162 -40.38 -19.04 13.67
C GLY A 162 -39.98 -19.21 12.21
N GLU A 163 -40.94 -19.33 11.30
CA GLU A 163 -40.71 -19.38 9.86
C GLU A 163 -40.15 -18.05 9.33
N ALA A 164 -40.72 -16.91 9.74
CA ALA A 164 -40.21 -15.60 9.35
C ALA A 164 -38.77 -15.37 9.83
N LEU A 165 -38.42 -15.81 11.04
CA LEU A 165 -37.06 -15.76 11.59
C LEU A 165 -36.10 -16.69 10.83
N GLY A 166 -36.57 -17.87 10.43
CA GLY A 166 -35.81 -18.80 9.57
C GLY A 166 -35.49 -18.18 8.21
N ASN A 167 -36.49 -17.56 7.56
CA ASN A 167 -36.32 -16.85 6.30
C ASN A 167 -35.36 -15.66 6.47
N TYR A 168 -35.50 -14.88 7.54
CA TYR A 168 -34.57 -13.80 7.87
C TYR A 168 -33.13 -14.29 7.99
N ALA A 169 -32.91 -15.37 8.75
CA ALA A 169 -31.59 -15.96 8.94
C ALA A 169 -31.00 -16.47 7.61
N GLN A 170 -31.83 -17.05 6.73
CA GLN A 170 -31.40 -17.52 5.42
C GLN A 170 -30.98 -16.36 4.50
N VAL A 171 -31.74 -15.27 4.47
CA VAL A 171 -31.39 -14.07 3.68
C VAL A 171 -30.11 -13.43 4.24
N SER A 172 -30.00 -13.32 5.57
CA SER A 172 -28.80 -12.82 6.25
C SER A 172 -27.55 -13.64 5.92
N GLU A 173 -27.65 -14.98 5.98
CA GLU A 173 -26.56 -15.90 5.65
C GLU A 173 -26.15 -15.80 4.17
N ASN A 174 -27.11 -15.69 3.26
CA ASN A 174 -26.82 -15.52 1.83
C ASN A 174 -26.09 -14.20 1.56
N LEU A 175 -26.51 -13.11 2.22
CA LEU A 175 -25.86 -11.80 2.09
C LEU A 175 -24.45 -11.81 2.69
N TYR A 176 -24.27 -12.48 3.82
CA TYR A 176 -22.97 -12.70 4.44
C TYR A 176 -22.03 -13.47 3.49
N ARG A 177 -22.50 -14.59 2.92
CA ARG A 177 -21.74 -15.40 1.96
C ARG A 177 -21.37 -14.62 0.71
N GLN A 178 -22.29 -13.86 0.13
CA GLN A 178 -21.99 -13.03 -1.04
C GLN A 178 -20.86 -12.03 -0.74
N THR A 179 -20.92 -11.37 0.41
CA THR A 179 -19.88 -10.40 0.84
C THR A 179 -18.52 -11.08 1.06
N PHE A 180 -18.52 -12.31 1.58
CA PHE A 180 -17.29 -13.07 1.88
C PHE A 180 -16.70 -13.80 0.67
N ASP A 181 -17.52 -14.37 -0.21
CA ASP A 181 -17.08 -15.02 -1.45
C ASP A 181 -16.50 -14.00 -2.43
N GLN A 182 -17.06 -12.79 -2.44
CA GLN A 182 -16.49 -11.67 -3.17
C GLN A 182 -15.12 -11.28 -2.59
N SER A 183 -14.97 -11.33 -1.26
CA SER A 183 -13.67 -11.16 -0.59
C SER A 183 -12.65 -12.26 -0.97
N ALA A 184 -13.07 -13.52 -1.18
CA ALA A 184 -12.17 -14.60 -1.62
C ALA A 184 -11.62 -14.38 -3.04
N HIS A 185 -12.42 -13.79 -3.93
CA HIS A 185 -11.96 -13.33 -5.23
C HIS A 185 -10.97 -12.17 -5.10
N ASP A 186 -11.19 -11.25 -4.17
CA ASP A 186 -10.28 -10.14 -3.88
C ASP A 186 -8.94 -10.62 -3.30
N TYR A 187 -8.93 -11.68 -2.49
CA TYR A 187 -7.70 -12.31 -2.00
C TYR A 187 -6.85 -12.88 -3.13
N ARG A 188 -7.46 -13.61 -4.07
CA ARG A 188 -6.74 -14.14 -5.25
C ARG A 188 -6.24 -13.01 -6.15
N PHE A 189 -7.04 -11.95 -6.31
CA PHE A 189 -6.64 -10.77 -7.05
C PHE A 189 -5.44 -10.07 -6.40
N ALA A 190 -5.46 -9.86 -5.08
CA ALA A 190 -4.36 -9.30 -4.31
C ALA A 190 -3.08 -10.16 -4.39
N GLN A 191 -3.20 -11.49 -4.34
CA GLN A 191 -2.07 -12.40 -4.52
C GLN A 191 -1.44 -12.31 -5.91
N TRP A 192 -2.25 -12.28 -6.97
CA TRP A 192 -1.76 -12.08 -8.34
C TRP A 192 -1.07 -10.73 -8.50
N GLN A 193 -1.62 -9.69 -7.88
CA GLN A 193 -1.09 -8.34 -7.94
C GLN A 193 0.26 -8.22 -7.21
N LEU A 194 0.41 -8.84 -6.03
CA LEU A 194 1.70 -8.98 -5.35
C LEU A 194 2.70 -9.76 -6.19
N GLY A 195 2.26 -10.83 -6.86
CA GLY A 195 3.10 -11.61 -7.78
C GLY A 195 3.63 -10.75 -8.93
N ILE A 196 2.75 -9.97 -9.58
CA ILE A 196 3.14 -9.05 -10.66
C ILE A 196 4.10 -7.97 -10.14
N LEU A 197 3.81 -7.37 -8.98
CA LEU A 197 4.68 -6.36 -8.37
C LEU A 197 6.09 -6.91 -8.09
N ALA A 198 6.18 -8.14 -7.55
CA ALA A 198 7.44 -8.81 -7.30
C ALA A 198 8.23 -9.06 -8.60
N ILE A 199 7.56 -9.52 -9.67
CA ILE A 199 8.18 -9.71 -10.99
C ILE A 199 8.69 -8.38 -11.56
N VAL A 200 7.90 -7.30 -11.45
CA VAL A 200 8.31 -5.96 -11.90
C VAL A 200 9.52 -5.45 -11.12
N LEU A 201 9.56 -5.64 -9.80
CA LEU A 201 10.72 -5.30 -8.97
C LEU A 201 11.98 -6.06 -9.41
N VAL A 202 11.87 -7.36 -9.64
CA VAL A 202 13.00 -8.18 -10.13
C VAL A 202 13.49 -7.68 -11.49
N LEU A 203 12.59 -7.39 -12.42
CA LEU A 203 12.95 -6.83 -13.73
C LEU A 203 13.67 -5.49 -13.60
N ILE A 204 13.20 -4.59 -12.73
CA ILE A 204 13.86 -3.30 -12.47
C ILE A 204 15.27 -3.54 -11.90
N LEU A 205 15.43 -4.45 -10.94
CA LEU A 205 16.74 -4.77 -10.38
C LEU A 205 17.71 -5.28 -11.45
N ILE A 206 17.25 -6.14 -12.37
CA ILE A 206 18.06 -6.64 -13.49
C ILE A 206 18.45 -5.49 -14.42
N VAL A 207 17.51 -4.62 -14.80
CA VAL A 207 17.75 -3.47 -15.68
C VAL A 207 18.73 -2.48 -15.03
N VAL A 208 18.57 -2.18 -13.75
CA VAL A 208 19.44 -1.28 -13.00
C VAL A 208 20.84 -1.87 -12.85
N TRP A 209 20.94 -3.15 -12.50
CA TRP A 209 22.23 -3.84 -12.39
C TRP A 209 22.99 -3.82 -13.71
N TYR A 210 22.31 -4.15 -14.81
CA TYR A 210 22.91 -4.10 -16.15
C TYR A 210 23.28 -2.67 -16.55
N GLY A 211 22.40 -1.69 -16.27
CA GLY A 211 22.64 -0.28 -16.54
C GLY A 211 23.85 0.27 -15.79
N ILE A 212 23.98 0.02 -14.49
CA ILE A 212 25.13 0.47 -13.68
C ILE A 212 26.41 -0.19 -14.17
N ARG A 213 26.36 -1.49 -14.47
CA ARG A 213 27.52 -2.22 -14.98
C ARG A 213 28.01 -1.64 -16.31
N GLN A 214 27.10 -1.38 -17.24
CA GLN A 214 27.42 -0.86 -18.57
C GLN A 214 27.83 0.61 -18.55
N ALA A 215 27.12 1.45 -17.80
CA ALA A 215 27.25 2.91 -17.83
C ALA A 215 28.32 3.44 -16.87
N LEU A 216 28.61 2.72 -15.77
CA LEU A 216 29.51 3.20 -14.72
C LEU A 216 30.70 2.26 -14.50
N LEU A 217 30.46 0.99 -14.13
CA LEU A 217 31.56 0.08 -13.74
C LEU A 217 32.52 -0.22 -14.90
N ASN A 218 32.01 -0.55 -16.08
CA ASN A 218 32.84 -0.88 -17.25
C ASN A 218 33.70 0.30 -17.75
N PRO A 219 33.17 1.52 -17.94
CA PRO A 219 34.01 2.64 -18.36
C PRO A 219 34.93 3.14 -17.23
N LEU A 220 34.52 3.07 -15.96
CA LEU A 220 35.40 3.38 -14.83
C LEU A 220 36.61 2.42 -14.78
N ALA A 221 36.38 1.11 -14.98
CA ALA A 221 37.46 0.13 -15.04
C ALA A 221 38.46 0.43 -16.17
N ARG A 222 37.98 0.92 -17.33
CA ARG A 222 38.85 1.36 -18.44
C ARG A 222 39.68 2.58 -18.08
N VAL A 223 39.10 3.59 -17.42
CA VAL A 223 39.83 4.76 -16.95
C VAL A 223 40.88 4.37 -15.91
N ILE A 224 40.55 3.49 -14.96
CA ILE A 224 41.49 2.99 -13.94
C ILE A 224 42.65 2.22 -14.60
N ALA A 225 42.36 1.37 -15.58
CA ALA A 225 43.40 0.64 -16.32
C ALA A 225 44.36 1.61 -17.03
N HIS A 226 43.83 2.65 -17.67
CA HIS A 226 44.63 3.68 -18.36
C HIS A 226 45.53 4.47 -17.40
N ILE A 227 45.02 4.82 -16.22
CA ILE A 227 45.83 5.47 -15.18
C ILE A 227 46.97 4.56 -14.72
N ARG A 228 46.73 3.24 -14.62
CA ARG A 228 47.79 2.27 -14.29
C ARG A 228 48.88 2.21 -15.36
N GLU A 229 48.52 2.30 -16.65
CA GLU A 229 49.49 2.34 -17.75
C GLU A 229 50.35 3.61 -17.68
N ILE A 230 49.73 4.78 -17.47
CA ILE A 230 50.46 6.04 -17.25
C ILE A 230 51.40 5.94 -16.06
N ALA A 231 50.95 5.37 -14.94
CA ALA A 231 51.76 5.18 -13.74
C ALA A 231 52.93 4.20 -13.96
N SER A 232 52.81 3.28 -14.91
CA SER A 232 53.90 2.38 -15.32
C SER A 232 54.89 3.01 -16.31
N GLY A 233 54.64 4.25 -16.76
CA GLY A 233 55.49 5.00 -17.67
C GLY A 233 55.17 4.82 -19.16
N ASP A 234 54.12 4.07 -19.52
CA ASP A 234 53.66 3.95 -20.91
C ASP A 234 52.65 5.07 -21.23
N LEU A 235 53.14 6.13 -21.88
CA LEU A 235 52.33 7.28 -22.31
C LEU A 235 51.82 7.15 -23.75
N THR A 236 52.02 6.01 -24.42
CA THR A 236 51.69 5.84 -25.85
C THR A 236 50.26 5.39 -26.11
N LYS A 237 49.57 4.90 -25.06
CA LYS A 237 48.20 4.37 -25.14
C LYS A 237 47.19 5.51 -25.20
N THR A 238 46.08 5.29 -25.92
CA THR A 238 45.01 6.29 -26.07
C THR A 238 43.73 5.83 -25.38
N LEU A 239 43.14 6.72 -24.58
CA LEU A 239 41.90 6.44 -23.86
C LEU A 239 40.69 6.76 -24.74
N THR A 240 40.03 5.74 -25.29
CA THR A 240 38.80 5.90 -26.07
C THR A 240 37.55 5.65 -25.21
N VAL A 241 37.22 6.63 -24.36
CA VAL A 241 35.94 6.64 -23.64
C VAL A 241 35.01 7.65 -24.32
N SER A 242 34.14 7.15 -25.22
CA SER A 242 33.12 7.99 -25.86
C SER A 242 31.89 8.13 -24.96
N GLY A 243 31.69 9.28 -24.34
CA GLY A 243 30.48 9.61 -23.57
C GLY A 243 30.45 11.09 -23.20
N ARG A 244 29.25 11.68 -23.14
CA ARG A 244 29.03 13.10 -22.74
C ARG A 244 28.54 13.19 -21.28
N ASN A 245 28.85 12.17 -20.48
CA ASN A 245 28.45 12.02 -19.08
C ASN A 245 29.66 12.21 -18.14
N GLU A 246 29.44 12.06 -16.84
CA GLU A 246 30.44 12.30 -15.79
C GLU A 246 31.70 11.44 -15.99
N ILE A 247 31.56 10.22 -16.52
CA ILE A 247 32.71 9.34 -16.80
C ILE A 247 33.49 9.80 -18.04
N GLY A 248 32.81 10.37 -19.04
CA GLY A 248 33.48 10.99 -20.20
C GLY A 248 34.26 12.24 -19.83
N GLU A 249 33.73 13.05 -18.91
CA GLU A 249 34.43 14.23 -18.35
C GLU A 249 35.67 13.81 -17.55
N LEU A 250 35.55 12.76 -16.73
CA LEU A 250 36.69 12.16 -16.02
C LEU A 250 37.76 11.65 -16.99
N ALA A 251 37.36 10.92 -18.03
CA ALA A 251 38.27 10.40 -19.04
C ALA A 251 39.00 11.53 -19.81
N GLY A 252 38.29 12.60 -20.18
CA GLY A 252 38.91 13.77 -20.83
C GLY A 252 39.93 14.48 -19.93
N THR A 253 39.66 14.55 -18.63
CA THR A 253 40.60 15.13 -17.65
C THR A 253 41.87 14.28 -17.52
N VAL A 254 41.73 12.95 -17.48
CA VAL A 254 42.88 12.01 -17.45
C VAL A 254 43.71 12.10 -18.73
N ASP A 255 43.06 12.24 -19.89
CA ASP A 255 43.73 12.41 -21.18
C ASP A 255 44.53 13.74 -21.25
N HIS A 256 43.97 14.83 -20.73
CA HIS A 256 44.70 16.10 -20.60
C HIS A 256 45.94 15.94 -19.70
N MET A 257 45.81 15.25 -18.56
CA MET A 257 46.93 14.99 -17.64
C MET A 257 48.05 14.20 -18.34
N GLN A 258 47.71 13.16 -19.11
CA GLN A 258 48.68 12.37 -19.89
C GLN A 258 49.47 13.23 -20.89
N ARG A 259 48.78 14.12 -21.62
CA ARG A 259 49.42 15.02 -22.60
C ARG A 259 50.40 15.97 -21.91
N SER A 260 49.99 16.61 -20.82
CA SER A 260 50.88 17.50 -20.05
C SER A 260 52.11 16.76 -19.50
N LEU A 261 51.95 15.51 -19.02
CA LEU A 261 53.06 14.65 -18.62
C LEU A 261 54.00 14.33 -19.80
N THR A 262 53.43 14.00 -20.96
CA THR A 262 54.20 13.70 -22.18
C THR A 262 54.99 14.92 -22.65
N ASP A 263 54.38 16.10 -22.67
CA ASP A 263 55.02 17.37 -23.03
C ASP A 263 56.16 17.69 -22.06
N THR A 264 55.94 17.52 -20.76
CA THR A 264 56.97 17.75 -19.73
C THR A 264 58.16 16.81 -19.91
N VAL A 265 57.91 15.51 -20.13
CA VAL A 265 58.98 14.51 -20.37
C VAL A 265 59.72 14.81 -21.67
N THR A 266 59.01 15.22 -22.73
CA THR A 266 59.62 15.61 -24.02
C THR A 266 60.52 16.82 -23.85
N GLN A 267 60.06 17.85 -23.14
CA GLN A 267 60.81 19.06 -22.89
C GLN A 267 62.06 18.82 -22.00
N VAL A 268 61.97 17.90 -21.02
CA VAL A 268 63.14 17.45 -20.24
C VAL A 268 64.14 16.70 -21.12
N ARG A 269 63.66 15.87 -22.05
CA ARG A 269 64.51 15.14 -22.99
C ARG A 269 65.22 16.06 -23.98
N GLU A 270 64.50 17.01 -24.57
CA GLU A 270 65.07 18.04 -25.45
C GLU A 270 66.09 18.92 -24.73
N GLY A 271 65.80 19.30 -23.48
CA GLY A 271 66.75 20.01 -22.62
C GLY A 271 68.00 19.19 -22.28
N SER A 272 67.86 17.87 -22.16
CA SER A 272 68.99 16.95 -21.91
C SER A 272 69.84 16.72 -23.17
N ASP A 273 69.21 16.61 -24.35
CA ASP A 273 69.92 16.49 -25.63
C ASP A 273 70.71 17.76 -25.97
N ALA A 274 70.23 18.94 -25.55
CA ALA A 274 70.96 20.19 -25.65
C ALA A 274 72.23 20.27 -24.78
N ILE A 275 72.40 19.36 -23.82
CA ILE A 275 73.55 19.31 -22.88
C ILE A 275 74.71 18.42 -23.42
N ILE A 276 74.53 17.69 -24.53
CA ILE A 276 75.63 16.95 -25.15
C ILE A 276 76.57 17.94 -25.87
N PRO A 277 77.84 18.10 -25.44
CA PRO A 277 78.71 19.17 -25.93
C PRO A 277 79.26 18.86 -27.33
N ALA A 278 79.16 19.84 -28.24
CA ALA A 278 79.93 19.85 -29.49
C ALA A 278 81.45 19.88 -29.20
N PRO A 279 82.29 19.07 -29.88
CA PRO A 279 83.71 19.04 -29.59
C PRO A 279 84.40 20.35 -30.00
N ALA A 280 85.18 20.89 -29.06
CA ALA A 280 85.94 22.13 -29.17
C ALA A 280 86.86 22.15 -30.40
N LYS A 281 86.65 23.12 -31.29
CA LYS A 281 87.63 23.55 -32.30
C LYS A 281 88.30 24.85 -31.85
N LEU A 282 89.55 24.76 -31.40
CA LEU A 282 90.47 25.88 -31.23
C LEU A 282 90.91 26.40 -32.63
N PRO A 283 90.86 27.70 -32.93
CA PRO A 283 91.51 28.27 -34.11
C PRO A 283 92.94 28.78 -33.79
N PRO A 284 93.90 28.74 -34.75
CA PRO A 284 95.25 29.25 -34.58
C PRO A 284 95.37 30.76 -34.89
N VAL A 285 96.52 31.30 -34.49
CA VAL A 285 96.92 32.72 -34.40
C VAL A 285 97.45 33.29 -35.75
N ILE A 286 97.66 34.63 -35.78
CA ILE A 286 98.54 35.49 -36.63
C ILE A 286 97.78 36.28 -37.76
N PRO A 287 98.19 37.51 -38.20
CA PRO A 287 98.10 38.82 -37.52
C PRO A 287 97.64 40.02 -38.43
N THR A 288 97.42 41.18 -37.79
CA THR A 288 97.57 42.59 -38.27
C THR A 288 97.23 43.00 -39.71
N SER A 289 96.21 43.86 -39.86
CA SER A 289 96.38 45.26 -40.34
C SER A 289 95.04 46.02 -40.31
N LEU A 290 95.03 47.21 -39.71
CA LEU A 290 93.94 48.21 -39.80
C LEU A 290 94.18 49.09 -41.04
N PRO A 291 93.13 49.63 -41.69
CA PRO A 291 92.73 51.01 -41.36
C PRO A 291 91.20 51.32 -41.41
N VAL A 292 90.76 52.09 -40.39
CA VAL A 292 89.95 53.35 -40.32
C VAL A 292 88.89 53.67 -41.42
N PRO A 293 87.87 54.53 -41.14
CA PRO A 293 86.44 54.16 -41.21
C PRO A 293 85.69 54.96 -42.27
N ASN A 294 84.42 54.65 -42.54
CA ASN A 294 83.54 55.66 -43.11
C ASN A 294 82.14 55.68 -42.52
N SER A 295 81.79 56.90 -42.15
CA SER A 295 80.65 57.39 -41.41
C SER A 295 79.37 57.48 -42.25
N ARG A 296 78.22 57.09 -41.69
CA ARG A 296 77.13 58.01 -41.25
C ARG A 296 75.81 57.26 -40.96
N PRO A 297 75.03 57.69 -39.96
CA PRO A 297 73.69 57.19 -39.61
C PRO A 297 72.61 58.06 -40.32
N PRO A 298 71.32 58.22 -39.92
CA PRO A 298 70.50 57.64 -38.83
C PRO A 298 69.00 57.36 -39.23
N LEU A 299 68.14 57.13 -38.22
CA LEU A 299 66.75 57.64 -38.08
C LEU A 299 65.56 56.64 -38.07
N TRP A 300 65.23 56.21 -36.85
CA TRP A 300 63.94 56.35 -36.14
C TRP A 300 62.68 56.85 -36.88
N LYS A 301 61.54 56.15 -36.64
CA LYS A 301 60.20 56.68 -36.25
C LYS A 301 59.24 55.47 -36.10
N ARG A 302 58.83 55.00 -34.91
CA ARG A 302 57.84 55.51 -33.93
C ARG A 302 56.48 55.92 -34.53
N ARG A 303 55.45 55.06 -34.38
CA ARG A 303 54.22 55.22 -33.55
C ARG A 303 52.98 54.50 -34.15
N GLN A 304 52.32 53.73 -33.29
CA GLN A 304 50.90 53.29 -33.29
C GLN A 304 49.93 54.49 -33.20
N PRO A 305 48.61 54.35 -32.88
CA PRO A 305 47.60 53.26 -33.05
C PRO A 305 46.29 53.79 -33.68
N ALA A 306 45.28 52.94 -33.91
CA ALA A 306 43.86 53.34 -33.73
C ALA A 306 42.95 52.11 -33.56
N TRP A 307 42.12 52.17 -32.52
CA TRP A 307 40.98 51.30 -32.23
C TRP A 307 39.67 51.92 -32.78
N ASN A 308 38.60 51.10 -32.71
CA ASN A 308 37.16 51.37 -32.93
C ASN A 308 36.68 51.16 -34.38
N ASN A 309 35.61 50.40 -34.66
CA ASN A 309 34.37 50.15 -33.90
C ASN A 309 34.02 48.67 -33.71
#